data_AF-A0A3P1AR42-F1
#
_entry.id   AF-A0A3P1AR42-F1
#
_cell.length_a   1.000
_cell.length_b   1.000
_cell.length_c   1.000
_cell.angle_alpha   90.00
_cell.angle_beta   90.00
_cell.angle_gamma   90.00
#
_symmetry.space_group_name_H-M   'P 1'
#
loop_
_entity.id
_entity.type
_entity.pdbx_description
1 polymer ?
#
loop_
_entity_poly.entity_id
_entity_poly.type
_entity_poly.pdbx_seq_one_letter_code
_entity_poly.pdbx_strand_id
1 'polypeptide(L)'
;MLVLKRIYLATAVHGELTLNGKHIAYTIELPWQDNKRRVSCIPEGTYVLRKRYSEKFKWHFVLLDVPNRSYILLHPANNAQKELQGCIAPVTRITGEGQGIQSRKALQVLTDALEPYRKSGSIKLCITSNNSEL
;
A
#
# COMPACT_ATOMS: atom_id res chain seq x y z
N MET A 1 -12.88 -7.70 3.67
CA MET A 1 -11.43 -7.78 3.97
C MET A 1 -10.65 -7.11 2.85
N LEU A 2 -9.77 -6.18 3.22
CA LEU A 2 -8.80 -5.57 2.29
C LEU A 2 -7.51 -6.38 2.35
N VAL A 3 -7.01 -6.83 1.20
CA VAL A 3 -5.83 -7.71 1.11
C VAL A 3 -4.86 -7.14 0.08
N LEU A 4 -3.60 -7.01 0.47
CA LEU A 4 -2.47 -6.72 -0.41
C LEU A 4 -1.65 -8.00 -0.59
N LYS A 5 -1.66 -8.55 -1.80
CA LYS A 5 -0.78 -9.66 -2.18
C LYS A 5 0.48 -9.13 -2.85
N ARG A 6 1.64 -9.40 -2.28
CA ARG A 6 2.94 -8.90 -2.73
C ARG A 6 3.67 -9.88 -3.65
N ILE A 7 4.45 -9.30 -4.56
CA ILE A 7 5.48 -9.96 -5.36
C ILE A 7 6.78 -9.20 -5.10
N TYR A 8 7.80 -9.91 -4.60
CA TYR A 8 9.11 -9.35 -4.31
C TYR A 8 9.99 -9.42 -5.55
N LEU A 9 10.56 -8.29 -5.95
CA LEU A 9 11.43 -8.15 -7.11
C LEU A 9 12.84 -7.74 -6.64
N ALA A 10 13.77 -7.60 -7.58
CA ALA A 10 15.17 -7.31 -7.27
C ALA A 10 15.37 -5.94 -6.56
N THR A 11 14.57 -4.95 -6.93
CA THR A 11 14.73 -3.53 -6.55
C THR A 11 13.42 -2.88 -6.10
N ALA A 12 12.31 -3.62 -6.06
CA ALA A 12 11.02 -3.13 -5.62
C ALA A 12 10.12 -4.26 -5.09
N VAL A 13 8.99 -3.89 -4.50
CA VAL A 13 7.88 -4.79 -4.26
C VAL A 13 6.67 -4.27 -5.01
N HIS A 14 6.01 -5.15 -5.77
CA HIS A 14 4.72 -4.86 -6.38
C HIS A 14 3.64 -5.60 -5.62
N GLY A 15 2.39 -5.19 -5.79
CA GLY A 15 1.30 -6.00 -5.27
C GLY A 15 -0.04 -5.69 -5.88
N GLU A 16 -0.98 -6.58 -5.62
CA GLU A 16 -2.38 -6.42 -5.97
C GLU A 16 -3.20 -6.17 -4.70
N LEU A 17 -3.93 -5.05 -4.70
CA LEU A 17 -4.83 -4.67 -3.62
C LEU A 17 -6.26 -5.08 -4.00
N THR A 18 -6.87 -5.93 -3.19
CA THR A 18 -8.24 -6.42 -3.39
C THR A 18 -9.11 -6.14 -2.17
N LEU A 19 -10.39 -5.85 -2.41
CA LEU A 19 -11.41 -5.72 -1.38
C LEU A 19 -12.47 -6.81 -1.59
N ASN A 20 -12.59 -7.73 -0.64
CA ASN A 20 -13.47 -8.90 -0.75
C ASN A 20 -13.24 -9.70 -2.05
N GLY A 21 -11.97 -9.88 -2.44
CA GLY A 21 -11.59 -10.58 -3.67
C GLY A 21 -11.73 -9.75 -4.96
N LYS A 22 -12.35 -8.57 -4.92
CA LYS A 22 -12.43 -7.67 -6.09
C LYS A 22 -11.19 -6.80 -6.18
N HIS A 23 -10.57 -6.75 -7.36
CA HIS A 23 -9.44 -5.86 -7.64
C HIS A 23 -9.81 -4.38 -7.39
N ILE A 24 -8.91 -3.66 -6.72
CA ILE A 24 -9.02 -2.22 -6.45
C ILE A 24 -7.90 -1.45 -7.13
N ALA A 25 -6.65 -1.88 -6.96
CA ALA A 25 -5.48 -1.24 -7.52
C ALA A 25 -4.29 -2.20 -7.54
N TYR A 26 -3.28 -1.87 -8.35
CA TYR A 26 -1.92 -2.35 -8.11
C TYR A 26 -1.22 -1.46 -7.09
N THR A 27 -0.09 -1.92 -6.56
CA THR A 27 0.75 -1.14 -5.65
C THR A 27 2.22 -1.26 -6.00
N ILE A 28 2.97 -0.22 -5.67
CA ILE A 28 4.44 -0.19 -5.72
C ILE A 28 4.98 0.19 -4.34
N GLU A 29 6.09 -0.43 -3.96
CA GLU A 29 6.78 -0.29 -2.68
C GLU A 29 8.30 -0.38 -2.88
N LEU A 30 9.06 0.03 -1.87
CA LEU A 30 10.51 -0.23 -1.79
C LEU A 30 10.77 -1.74 -1.60
N PRO A 31 11.98 -2.25 -1.92
CA PRO A 31 12.31 -3.66 -1.69
C PRO A 31 12.28 -3.99 -0.19
N TRP A 32 12.20 -5.27 0.15
CA TRP A 32 12.40 -5.69 1.54
C TRP A 32 13.87 -5.55 1.92
N GLN A 33 14.13 -4.86 3.02
CA GLN A 33 15.46 -4.60 3.59
C GLN A 33 15.38 -4.70 5.11
N ASP A 34 14.88 -5.83 5.62
CA ASP A 34 14.77 -6.15 7.05
C ASP A 34 14.04 -5.07 7.87
N ASN A 35 12.94 -4.55 7.33
CA ASN A 35 12.16 -3.46 7.94
C ASN A 35 12.99 -2.18 8.25
N LYS A 36 14.14 -1.98 7.57
CA LYS A 36 14.97 -0.77 7.75
C LYS A 36 14.21 0.49 7.37
N ARG A 37 14.36 1.53 8.19
CA ARG A 37 13.63 2.78 8.02
C ARG A 37 13.99 3.47 6.71
N ARG A 38 12.98 3.94 5.99
CA ARG A 38 13.09 4.74 4.75
C ARG A 38 13.64 4.03 3.51
N VAL A 39 14.06 2.77 3.63
CA VAL A 39 14.63 1.98 2.53
C VAL A 39 13.96 0.62 2.33
N SER A 40 13.10 0.20 3.25
CA SER A 40 12.37 -1.07 3.22
C SER A 40 10.86 -0.86 3.09
N CYS A 41 10.17 -1.77 2.40
CA CYS A 41 8.75 -2.03 2.69
C CYS A 41 8.57 -2.56 4.12
N ILE A 42 7.35 -2.49 4.65
CA ILE A 42 7.02 -2.98 5.99
C ILE A 42 6.80 -4.50 6.00
N PRO A 43 6.86 -5.17 7.17
CA PRO A 43 6.62 -6.61 7.25
C PRO A 43 5.25 -7.01 6.73
N GLU A 44 5.10 -8.28 6.38
CA GLU A 44 3.79 -8.89 6.18
C GLU A 44 3.04 -8.97 7.52
N GLY A 45 1.70 -9.01 7.45
CA GLY A 45 0.87 -9.00 8.64
C GLY A 45 -0.44 -8.26 8.44
N THR A 46 -1.21 -8.11 9.53
CA THR A 46 -2.48 -7.38 9.51
C THR A 46 -2.35 -6.06 10.25
N TYR A 47 -2.70 -4.97 9.56
CA TYR A 47 -2.60 -3.62 10.08
C TYR A 47 -3.96 -2.94 10.10
N VAL A 48 -4.21 -2.14 11.13
CA VAL A 48 -5.38 -1.27 11.16
C VAL A 48 -5.15 -0.07 10.24
N LEU A 49 -6.10 0.18 9.36
CA LEU A 49 -6.12 1.32 8.47
C LEU A 49 -6.95 2.44 9.07
N ARG A 50 -6.35 3.63 9.18
CA ARG A 50 -7.04 4.85 9.64
C ARG A 50 -7.02 5.91 8.55
N LYS A 51 -8.20 6.40 8.14
CA LYS A 51 -8.34 7.54 7.23
C LYS A 51 -7.86 8.81 7.93
N ARG A 52 -7.03 9.61 7.27
CA ARG A 52 -6.48 10.87 7.79
C ARG A 52 -6.43 11.91 6.68
N TYR A 53 -6.49 13.18 7.06
CA TYR A 53 -6.20 14.30 6.18
C TYR A 53 -4.82 14.92 6.50
N SER A 54 -4.08 15.34 5.47
CA SER A 54 -2.90 16.22 5.58
C SER A 54 -2.87 17.20 4.41
N GLU A 55 -2.18 18.33 4.55
CA GLU A 55 -2.07 19.30 3.45
C GLU A 55 -1.39 18.71 2.22
N LYS A 56 -0.34 17.91 2.43
CA LYS A 56 0.49 17.29 1.39
C LYS A 56 -0.25 16.22 0.59
N PHE A 57 -0.92 15.29 1.28
CA PHE A 57 -1.52 14.11 0.65
C PHE A 57 -3.05 14.13 0.64
N LYS A 58 -3.67 15.20 1.15
CA LYS A 58 -5.13 15.33 1.31
C LYS A 58 -5.68 14.11 2.06
N TRP A 59 -6.79 13.53 1.63
CA TRP A 59 -7.33 12.31 2.21
C TRP A 59 -6.48 11.10 1.81
N HIS A 60 -5.93 10.43 2.81
CA HIS A 60 -5.07 9.25 2.65
C HIS A 60 -5.28 8.32 3.86
N PHE A 61 -4.55 7.21 3.89
CA PHE A 61 -4.62 6.26 4.99
C PHE A 61 -3.26 6.09 5.67
N VAL A 62 -3.29 5.84 6.97
CA VAL A 62 -2.13 5.43 7.76
C VAL A 62 -2.36 4.02 8.31
N LEU A 63 -1.32 3.19 8.25
CA LEU A 63 -1.27 1.89 8.92
C LEU A 63 -0.83 2.12 10.36
N LEU A 64 -1.60 1.62 11.31
CA LEU A 64 -1.30 1.69 12.75
C LEU A 64 -0.48 0.48 13.19
N ASP A 65 0.27 0.67 14.28
CA ASP A 65 0.99 -0.37 15.01
C ASP A 65 1.97 -1.20 14.15
N VAL A 66 2.59 -0.55 13.15
CA VAL A 66 3.65 -1.18 12.37
C VAL A 66 4.90 -1.35 13.25
N PRO A 67 5.44 -2.56 13.41
CA PRO A 67 6.58 -2.81 14.28
C PRO A 67 7.78 -1.91 13.95
N ASN A 68 8.26 -1.16 14.94
CA ASN A 68 9.42 -0.27 14.85
C ASN A 68 9.33 0.85 13.78
N ARG A 69 8.14 1.08 13.22
CA ARG A 69 7.88 2.07 12.17
C ARG A 69 6.68 2.93 12.54
N SER A 70 6.69 4.15 12.04
CA SER A 70 5.58 5.09 12.17
C SER A 70 5.35 5.78 10.83
N TYR A 71 4.19 6.41 10.67
CA TYR A 71 3.81 7.14 9.46
C TYR A 71 3.94 6.32 8.17
N ILE A 72 3.58 5.04 8.25
CA ILE A 72 3.44 4.20 7.06
C ILE A 72 2.08 4.49 6.45
N LEU A 73 2.08 5.02 5.23
CA LEU A 73 0.88 5.53 4.59
C LEU A 73 0.54 4.71 3.33
N LEU A 74 -0.74 4.72 2.96
CA LEU A 74 -1.17 4.54 1.58
C LEU A 74 -1.32 5.92 0.96
N HIS A 75 -0.39 6.32 0.09
CA HIS A 75 -0.40 7.65 -0.52
C HIS A 75 -0.01 7.61 -2.00
N PRO A 76 -0.33 8.65 -2.78
CA PRO A 76 0.02 8.68 -4.19
C PRO A 76 1.54 8.80 -4.37
N ALA A 77 2.10 7.94 -5.20
CA ALA A 77 3.43 8.02 -5.80
C ALA A 77 3.45 7.17 -7.07
N ASN A 78 4.27 7.54 -8.04
CA ASN A 78 4.40 6.81 -9.31
C ASN A 78 5.79 6.18 -9.48
N ASN A 79 6.76 6.53 -8.63
CA ASN A 79 8.09 5.96 -8.59
C ASN A 79 8.49 5.67 -7.13
N ALA A 80 8.62 4.39 -6.79
CA ALA A 80 8.91 3.93 -5.43
C ALA A 80 10.21 4.52 -4.87
N GLN A 81 11.30 4.43 -5.64
CA GLN A 81 12.63 4.85 -5.20
C GLN A 81 12.76 6.37 -5.02
N LYS A 82 12.00 7.16 -5.78
CA LYS A 82 12.06 8.63 -5.71
C LYS A 82 11.10 9.23 -4.68
N GLU A 83 9.98 8.57 -4.43
CA GLU A 83 8.85 9.18 -3.73
C GLU A 83 8.45 8.46 -2.43
N LEU A 84 8.90 7.23 -2.21
CA LEU A 84 8.57 6.44 -1.03
C LEU A 84 9.73 6.37 -0.03
N GLN A 85 9.36 6.25 1.24
CA GLN A 85 10.26 6.03 2.36
C GLN A 85 9.76 4.87 3.24
N GLY A 86 9.27 3.82 2.58
CA GLY A 86 8.66 2.63 3.16
C GLY A 86 7.13 2.66 3.24
N CYS A 87 6.49 3.64 2.60
CA CYS A 87 5.04 3.66 2.39
C CYS A 87 4.62 2.74 1.23
N ILE A 88 3.30 2.60 1.04
CA ILE A 88 2.69 1.83 -0.03
C ILE A 88 1.99 2.80 -0.99
N ALA A 89 2.25 2.69 -2.30
CA ALA A 89 1.59 3.55 -3.28
C ALA A 89 0.66 2.77 -4.20
N PRO A 90 -0.66 3.03 -4.17
CA PRO A 90 -1.57 2.46 -5.15
C PRO A 90 -1.37 3.13 -6.52
N VAL A 91 -1.42 2.34 -7.58
CA VAL A 91 -1.32 2.76 -9.00
C VAL A 91 -2.35 2.01 -9.83
N THR A 92 -2.79 2.58 -10.95
CA THR A 92 -3.78 1.90 -11.83
C THR A 92 -3.12 0.84 -12.71
N ARG A 93 -1.84 1.02 -13.01
CA ARG A 93 -1.03 0.11 -13.81
C ARG A 93 0.44 0.23 -13.41
N ILE A 94 1.14 -0.89 -13.39
CA ILE A 94 2.61 -0.97 -13.27
C ILE A 94 3.22 -0.81 -14.67
N THR A 95 4.20 0.08 -14.79
CA THR A 95 4.89 0.37 -16.06
C THR A 95 6.35 -0.05 -16.05
N GLY A 96 6.87 -0.47 -14.90
CA GLY A 96 8.23 -0.93 -14.72
C GLY A 96 8.49 -1.28 -13.26
N GLU A 97 9.69 -1.79 -12.97
CA GLU A 97 10.03 -2.17 -11.61
C GLU A 97 10.06 -0.95 -10.67
N GLY A 98 9.13 -0.93 -9.72
CA GLY A 98 8.97 0.17 -8.77
C GLY A 98 8.31 1.40 -9.42
N GLN A 99 7.68 1.24 -10.58
CA GLN A 99 7.09 2.33 -11.34
C GLN A 99 5.65 2.00 -11.76
N GLY A 100 4.77 2.99 -11.60
CA GLY A 100 3.39 2.89 -12.04
C GLY A 100 2.80 4.25 -12.35
N ILE A 101 1.53 4.26 -12.76
CA ILE A 101 0.86 5.47 -13.22
C ILE A 101 -0.48 5.72 -12.53
N GLN A 102 -0.91 6.98 -12.58
CA GLN A 102 -2.21 7.45 -12.10
C GLN A 102 -2.48 7.13 -10.61
N SER A 103 -1.47 7.20 -9.76
CA SER A 103 -1.60 6.87 -8.33
C SER A 103 -2.69 7.63 -7.57
N ARG A 104 -2.93 8.90 -7.93
CA ARG A 104 -4.06 9.68 -7.35
C ARG A 104 -5.41 9.08 -7.69
N LYS A 105 -5.60 8.60 -8.93
CA LYS A 105 -6.83 7.93 -9.36
C LYS A 105 -6.99 6.61 -8.62
N ALA A 106 -5.92 5.83 -8.49
CA ALA A 106 -5.94 4.57 -7.74
C ALA A 106 -6.28 4.79 -6.26
N LEU A 107 -5.72 5.81 -5.62
CA LEU A 107 -6.06 6.16 -4.24
C LEU A 107 -7.52 6.62 -4.10
N GLN A 108 -8.06 7.36 -5.07
CA GLN A 108 -9.47 7.75 -5.08
C GLN A 108 -10.38 6.52 -5.14
N VAL A 109 -10.11 5.59 -6.07
CA VAL A 109 -10.86 4.32 -6.18
C VAL A 109 -10.82 3.53 -4.87
N LEU A 110 -9.64 3.44 -4.23
CA LEU A 110 -9.52 2.80 -2.92
C LEU A 110 -10.35 3.53 -1.86
N THR A 111 -10.30 4.86 -1.82
CA THR A 111 -11.04 5.66 -0.85
C THR A 111 -12.55 5.46 -0.99
N ASP A 112 -13.05 5.51 -2.22
CA ASP A 112 -14.48 5.32 -2.51
C ASP A 112 -14.94 3.89 -2.16
N ALA A 113 -14.10 2.88 -2.47
CA ALA A 113 -14.41 1.49 -2.14
C ALA A 113 -14.46 1.23 -0.63
N LEU A 114 -13.69 1.98 0.15
CA LEU A 114 -13.63 1.85 1.62
C LEU A 114 -14.67 2.71 2.35
N GLU A 115 -15.30 3.69 1.70
CA GLU A 115 -16.25 4.61 2.34
C GLU A 115 -17.44 3.89 3.01
N PRO A 116 -18.06 2.85 2.41
CA PRO A 116 -19.15 2.11 3.08
C PRO A 116 -18.72 1.42 4.39
N TYR A 117 -17.43 1.12 4.52
CA TYR A 117 -16.86 0.42 5.68
C TYR A 117 -16.42 1.38 6.79
N ARG A 118 -16.54 2.70 6.57
CA ARG A 118 -16.12 3.72 7.54
C ARG A 118 -16.94 3.66 8.85
N LYS A 119 -18.22 3.30 8.78
CA LYS A 119 -19.13 3.27 9.94
C LYS A 119 -19.09 1.95 10.72
N SER A 120 -18.64 0.86 10.10
CA SER A 120 -18.68 -0.49 10.70
C SER A 120 -17.48 -0.83 11.59
N GLY A 121 -16.49 0.07 11.69
CA GLY A 121 -15.33 -0.09 12.58
C GLY A 121 -14.00 0.18 11.88
N SER A 122 -12.92 -0.34 12.44
CA SER A 122 -11.56 -0.21 11.90
C SER A 122 -11.35 -1.14 10.70
N ILE A 123 -11.09 -0.56 9.53
CA ILE A 123 -10.73 -1.31 8.33
C ILE A 123 -9.35 -1.96 8.58
N LYS A 124 -9.22 -3.26 8.33
CA LYS A 124 -7.94 -3.98 8.42
C LYS A 124 -7.40 -4.27 7.02
N LEU A 125 -6.10 -4.04 6.83
CA LEU A 125 -5.32 -4.46 5.67
C LEU A 125 -4.50 -5.69 6.04
N CYS A 126 -4.74 -6.79 5.36
CA CYS A 126 -3.88 -7.98 5.43
C CYS A 126 -2.84 -7.91 4.31
N ILE A 127 -1.56 -7.96 4.65
CA ILE A 127 -0.44 -7.99 3.71
C ILE A 127 0.17 -9.39 3.74
N THR A 128 0.27 -10.01 2.58
CA THR A 128 0.82 -11.36 2.40
C THR A 128 1.62 -11.43 1.11
N SER A 129 2.62 -12.28 1.05
CA SER A 129 3.25 -12.72 -0.19
C SER A 129 2.28 -13.54 -1.04
N ASN A 130 2.42 -13.46 -2.36
CA ASN A 130 1.81 -14.43 -3.24
C ASN A 130 2.65 -15.72 -3.15
N ASN A 131 2.26 -16.66 -2.28
CA ASN A 131 2.82 -18.01 -2.24
C ASN A 131 2.30 -18.80 -3.46
N SER A 132 2.68 -18.34 -4.65
CA SER A 132 2.82 -19.24 -5.77
C SER A 132 4.25 -19.73 -5.67
N GLU A 133 4.43 -20.92 -5.11
CA GLU A 133 5.67 -21.67 -5.27
C GLU A 133 6.11 -21.54 -6.73
N LEU A 134 7.35 -21.09 -6.94
CA LEU A 134 8.01 -21.12 -8.24
C LEU A 134 8.06 -22.55 -8.78
#